data_AF-A0A5J4UXU7-F1
#
_entry.id   AF-A0A5J4UXU7-F1
#
_cell.length_a   1.000
_cell.length_b   1.000
_cell.length_c   1.000
_cell.angle_alpha   90.00
_cell.angle_beta   90.00
_cell.angle_gamma   90.00
#
_symmetry.space_group_name_H-M   'P 1'
#
loop_
_entity.id
_entity.type
_entity.pdbx_description
1 polymer ?
#
loop_
_entity_poly.entity_id
_entity_poly.type
_entity_poly.pdbx_seq_one_letter_code
_entity_poly.pdbx_strand_id
1 'polypeptide(L)'
;MIQGGQCWFCEVRFTNKNPPTLDRIDNSLGHSKNNVQLACSWCNVKRGNRDPFITKGLIQLKRYYLAKGLPMPLTDEDTYHKLRPNITGGLANTFHRYNVKDETHINKLKFAGQYVVSYDLDYIMTHVCGYDFNSLYPSVMSGIPHDFIKYTGHRIYMPGYELERINCESDKQKELGLKIINNPLRFSNKKSQIDKVTMFIAEVKGHIDYKYINDYINCPPIIRRHKYKTLESVIGDFMHQHMKDNNLKTGGEENKLTVLLSTMGKYMCFYSYYLWLLIDDCHFIIDDIKCVMTFSKHIGFESFVRKFMQQRIQSKIEGNDGGEQFSKITMNSSYGSDGNISMVDSKAIEIAFAVLDCAKYWFMNFYYNFLTPMVDMNRVHLIYCDTDSMMLAVAGDPKQNYKQGFSAVIKDKEFYDQNFYKFFPKLKSIIANESQLILEKIDQLEERKLKIKELQIENEKKPLGVAYEHCGSTLIALAPKNYWLRQEFDKKDPIVVKLKGMSLKLNPQFNKDAYENNIKNGKIVKGKNTSLRQHQERNSDDENKTPAQILDDLLQRFDQNERQISIAEDSMKLSIDSILKQPRRLNLEEFVNGIEIHDNDNEIQVIIDNADKIQFGGQSIEECESL
;
A
#
# COMPACT_ATOMS: atom_id res chain seq x y z
N MET A 1 34.44 -40.85 -14.63
CA MET A 1 34.56 -39.41 -14.30
C MET A 1 33.24 -38.67 -14.10
N ILE A 2 32.09 -39.17 -14.59
CA ILE A 2 30.79 -38.48 -14.45
C ILE A 2 30.00 -38.95 -13.20
N GLN A 3 30.27 -40.16 -12.72
CA GLN A 3 29.60 -40.73 -11.54
C GLN A 3 30.01 -39.95 -10.28
N GLY A 4 29.05 -39.24 -9.68
CA GLY A 4 29.28 -38.34 -8.53
C GLY A 4 29.56 -36.88 -8.89
N GLY A 5 29.66 -36.52 -10.17
CA GLY A 5 29.82 -35.13 -10.61
C GLY A 5 28.55 -34.29 -10.38
N GLN A 6 28.75 -32.98 -10.30
CA GLN A 6 27.66 -32.00 -10.17
C GLN A 6 27.83 -30.85 -11.18
N CYS A 7 26.72 -30.20 -11.51
CA CYS A 7 26.73 -29.02 -12.36
C CYS A 7 27.50 -27.87 -11.71
N TRP A 8 28.40 -27.22 -12.45
CA TRP A 8 29.15 -26.07 -11.96
C TRP A 8 28.26 -24.89 -11.52
N PHE A 9 27.16 -24.66 -12.25
CA PHE A 9 26.24 -23.56 -12.00
C PHE A 9 25.29 -23.84 -10.84
N CYS A 10 24.54 -24.95 -10.91
CA CYS A 10 23.49 -25.25 -9.94
C CYS A 10 23.89 -26.23 -8.85
N GLU A 11 25.09 -26.82 -8.89
CA GLU A 11 25.60 -27.77 -7.89
C GLU A 11 24.69 -28.99 -7.65
N VAL A 12 23.71 -29.22 -8.53
CA VAL A 12 22.87 -30.42 -8.52
C VAL A 12 23.67 -31.56 -9.11
N ARG A 13 23.66 -32.70 -8.43
CA ARG A 13 24.27 -33.94 -8.92
C ARG A 13 23.65 -34.36 -10.24
N PHE A 14 24.49 -34.87 -11.14
CA PHE A 14 23.99 -35.42 -12.40
C PHE A 14 23.20 -36.71 -12.16
N THR A 15 22.08 -36.84 -12.85
CA THR A 15 21.21 -38.02 -12.82
C THR A 15 20.73 -38.32 -14.24
N ASN A 16 20.06 -39.45 -14.46
CA ASN A 16 19.46 -39.75 -15.77
C ASN A 16 18.42 -38.70 -16.21
N LYS A 17 17.80 -37.98 -15.25
CA LYS A 17 16.86 -36.88 -15.51
C LYS A 17 17.54 -35.51 -15.61
N ASN A 18 18.81 -35.40 -15.20
CA ASN A 18 19.61 -34.18 -15.24
C ASN A 18 20.99 -34.52 -15.81
N PRO A 19 21.08 -34.81 -17.12
CA PRO A 19 22.32 -35.28 -17.73
C PRO A 19 23.37 -34.17 -17.76
N PRO A 20 24.67 -34.52 -17.65
CA PRO A 20 25.75 -33.57 -17.83
C PRO A 20 25.86 -33.14 -19.29
N THR A 21 26.30 -31.91 -19.47
CA THR A 21 26.72 -31.29 -20.73
C THR A 21 28.06 -30.60 -20.50
N LEU A 22 28.73 -30.22 -21.58
CA LEU A 22 29.96 -29.44 -21.53
C LEU A 22 29.65 -27.99 -21.85
N ASP A 23 29.97 -27.11 -20.91
CA ASP A 23 29.89 -25.66 -21.06
C ASP A 23 31.30 -25.11 -21.24
N ARG A 24 31.50 -24.16 -22.17
CA ARG A 24 32.82 -23.58 -22.41
C ARG A 24 33.27 -22.70 -21.24
N ILE A 25 34.53 -22.72 -20.85
CA ILE A 25 34.99 -21.76 -19.83
C ILE A 25 35.04 -20.36 -20.45
N ASP A 26 35.69 -20.25 -21.61
CA ASP A 26 35.75 -19.06 -22.47
C ASP A 26 34.95 -19.30 -23.76
N ASN A 27 33.97 -18.43 -24.02
CA ASN A 27 33.12 -18.51 -25.21
C ASN A 27 33.79 -18.00 -26.49
N SER A 28 34.91 -17.29 -26.39
CA SER A 28 35.73 -16.91 -27.55
C SER A 28 36.54 -18.10 -28.11
N LEU A 29 36.70 -19.16 -27.30
CA LEU A 29 37.48 -20.35 -27.64
C LEU A 29 36.55 -21.53 -27.98
N GLY A 30 37.03 -22.44 -28.83
CA GLY A 30 36.34 -23.69 -29.14
C GLY A 30 36.27 -24.66 -27.95
N HIS A 31 35.52 -25.74 -28.10
CA HIS A 31 35.50 -26.82 -27.10
C HIS A 31 36.86 -27.55 -27.08
N SER A 32 37.53 -27.53 -25.93
CA SER A 32 38.77 -28.27 -25.71
C SER A 32 38.82 -28.83 -24.29
N LYS A 33 39.69 -29.80 -24.02
CA LYS A 33 39.81 -30.43 -22.69
C LYS A 33 40.06 -29.42 -21.56
N ASN A 34 40.73 -28.30 -21.86
CA ASN A 34 41.07 -27.26 -20.89
C ASN A 34 40.09 -26.09 -20.89
N ASN A 35 39.14 -26.04 -21.83
CA ASN A 35 38.18 -24.96 -21.99
C ASN A 35 36.73 -25.44 -21.79
N VAL A 36 36.50 -26.51 -21.03
CA VAL A 36 35.16 -27.01 -20.74
C VAL A 36 34.98 -27.34 -19.26
N GLN A 37 33.76 -27.16 -18.78
CA GLN A 37 33.32 -27.55 -17.45
C GLN A 37 31.97 -28.28 -17.52
N LEU A 38 31.68 -29.06 -16.49
CA LEU A 38 30.42 -29.80 -16.41
C LEU A 38 29.27 -28.86 -16.03
N ALA A 39 28.24 -28.80 -16.87
CA ALA A 39 26.99 -28.09 -16.60
C ALA A 39 25.80 -28.99 -16.92
N CYS A 40 24.66 -28.85 -16.26
CA CYS A 40 23.46 -29.51 -16.75
C CYS A 40 22.88 -28.76 -17.95
N SER A 41 22.12 -29.48 -18.80
CA SER A 41 21.54 -28.92 -20.03
C SER A 41 20.80 -27.58 -19.78
N TRP A 42 19.98 -27.52 -18.74
CA TRP A 42 19.24 -26.28 -18.42
C TRP A 42 20.17 -25.11 -18.07
N CYS A 43 21.21 -25.33 -17.25
CA CYS A 43 22.14 -24.26 -16.87
C CYS A 43 23.00 -23.80 -18.06
N ASN A 44 23.44 -24.74 -18.90
CA ASN A 44 24.23 -24.46 -20.09
C ASN A 44 23.44 -23.58 -21.08
N VAL A 45 22.19 -23.95 -21.36
CA VAL A 45 21.27 -23.14 -22.18
C VAL A 45 21.03 -21.77 -21.55
N LYS A 46 20.82 -21.70 -20.23
CA LYS A 46 20.56 -20.42 -19.55
C LYS A 46 21.78 -19.48 -19.59
N ARG A 47 23.00 -20.03 -19.50
CA ARG A 47 24.24 -19.27 -19.66
C ARG A 47 24.37 -18.74 -21.09
N GLY A 48 24.33 -19.61 -22.09
CA GLY A 48 24.64 -19.23 -23.48
C GLY A 48 25.98 -18.48 -23.55
N ASN A 49 25.97 -17.27 -24.12
CA ASN A 49 27.18 -16.43 -24.22
C ASN A 49 27.39 -15.45 -23.05
N ARG A 50 26.57 -15.54 -21.99
CA ARG A 50 26.64 -14.62 -20.84
C ARG A 50 27.78 -14.96 -19.89
N ASP A 51 28.12 -14.00 -19.03
CA ASP A 51 29.12 -14.17 -17.98
C ASP A 51 28.80 -15.36 -17.07
N PRO A 52 29.75 -16.28 -16.83
CA PRO A 52 29.50 -17.50 -16.08
C PRO A 52 29.29 -17.25 -14.57
N PHE A 53 29.91 -16.24 -13.97
CA PHE A 53 29.78 -15.95 -12.54
C PHE A 53 28.45 -15.26 -12.25
N ILE A 54 28.04 -14.29 -13.07
CA ILE A 54 26.73 -13.65 -12.99
C ILE A 54 25.64 -14.71 -13.19
N THR A 55 25.78 -15.56 -14.22
CA THR A 55 24.81 -16.64 -14.47
C THR A 55 24.72 -17.61 -13.31
N LYS A 56 25.86 -18.04 -12.74
CA LYS A 56 25.90 -18.90 -11.56
C LYS A 56 25.19 -18.23 -10.38
N GLY A 57 25.45 -16.95 -10.13
CA GLY A 57 24.77 -16.16 -9.11
C GLY A 57 23.25 -16.17 -9.27
N LEU A 58 22.75 -15.85 -10.47
CA LEU A 58 21.30 -15.86 -10.77
C LEU A 58 20.66 -17.24 -10.61
N ILE A 59 21.36 -18.30 -11.02
CA ILE A 59 20.87 -19.68 -10.88
C ILE A 59 20.80 -20.08 -9.40
N GLN A 60 21.83 -19.77 -8.61
CA GLN A 60 21.82 -20.06 -7.18
C GLN A 60 20.79 -19.22 -6.44
N LEU A 61 20.59 -17.96 -6.82
CA LEU A 61 19.54 -17.11 -6.30
C LEU A 61 18.14 -17.67 -6.60
N LYS A 62 17.90 -18.13 -7.84
CA LYS A 62 16.65 -18.81 -8.20
C LYS A 62 16.42 -20.06 -7.35
N ARG A 63 17.46 -20.89 -7.14
CA ARG A 63 17.36 -22.08 -6.26
C ARG A 63 17.04 -21.69 -4.82
N TYR A 64 17.67 -20.64 -4.32
CA TYR A 64 17.39 -20.11 -2.99
C TYR A 64 15.91 -19.68 -2.89
N TYR A 65 15.37 -18.96 -3.87
CA TYR A 65 13.96 -18.57 -3.89
C TYR A 65 13.03 -19.78 -3.89
N LEU A 66 13.28 -20.77 -4.74
CA LEU A 66 12.48 -22.01 -4.78
C LEU A 66 12.54 -22.77 -3.45
N ALA A 67 13.73 -22.91 -2.87
CA ALA A 67 13.93 -23.61 -1.60
C ALA A 67 13.28 -22.89 -0.40
N LYS A 68 13.17 -21.56 -0.47
CA LYS A 68 12.57 -20.73 0.58
C LYS A 68 11.10 -20.40 0.32
N GLY A 69 10.52 -20.85 -0.81
CA GLY A 69 9.14 -20.51 -1.19
C GLY A 69 8.94 -19.01 -1.43
N LEU A 70 10.00 -18.31 -1.84
CA LEU A 70 9.97 -16.88 -2.06
C LEU A 70 9.40 -16.55 -3.45
N PRO A 71 8.85 -15.35 -3.62
CA PRO A 71 8.53 -14.78 -4.93
C PRO A 71 9.72 -14.85 -5.89
N MET A 72 9.44 -14.93 -7.19
CA MET A 72 10.45 -14.80 -8.23
C MET A 72 10.04 -13.69 -9.19
N PRO A 73 10.98 -13.03 -9.88
CA PRO A 73 10.64 -12.15 -10.98
C PRO A 73 9.75 -12.88 -11.99
N LEU A 74 8.72 -12.17 -12.49
CA LEU A 74 7.77 -12.72 -13.44
C LEU A 74 8.52 -13.33 -14.62
N THR A 75 8.14 -14.55 -14.99
CA THR A 75 8.62 -15.20 -16.20
C THR A 75 7.64 -15.05 -17.37
N ASP A 76 6.49 -14.40 -17.12
CA ASP A 76 5.36 -14.33 -18.03
C ASP A 76 4.74 -12.91 -18.04
N GLU A 77 4.75 -12.29 -19.22
CA GLU A 77 4.23 -10.95 -19.49
C GLU A 77 2.69 -10.89 -19.34
N ASP A 78 1.97 -11.98 -19.61
CA ASP A 78 0.51 -12.03 -19.43
C ASP A 78 0.12 -11.81 -17.96
N THR A 79 0.90 -12.35 -17.03
CA THR A 79 0.69 -12.17 -15.58
C THR A 79 0.78 -10.70 -15.21
N TYR A 80 1.78 -10.01 -15.75
CA TYR A 80 1.97 -8.59 -15.52
C TYR A 80 0.74 -7.79 -15.99
N HIS A 81 0.29 -8.00 -17.22
CA HIS A 81 -0.86 -7.29 -17.78
C HIS A 81 -2.18 -7.62 -17.08
N LYS A 82 -2.33 -8.83 -16.51
CA LYS A 82 -3.49 -9.21 -15.70
C LYS A 82 -3.49 -8.53 -14.32
N LEU A 83 -2.34 -8.50 -13.64
CA LEU A 83 -2.28 -8.02 -12.25
C LEU A 83 -2.09 -6.51 -12.14
N ARG A 84 -1.29 -5.91 -13.02
CA ARG A 84 -0.96 -4.48 -12.98
C ARG A 84 -2.16 -3.53 -12.93
N PRO A 85 -3.23 -3.73 -13.73
CA PRO A 85 -4.40 -2.85 -13.70
C PRO A 85 -5.16 -2.91 -12.37
N ASN A 86 -5.00 -4.00 -11.62
CA ASN A 86 -5.67 -4.24 -10.35
C ASN A 86 -4.82 -3.79 -9.14
N ILE A 87 -3.54 -3.43 -9.36
CA ILE A 87 -2.70 -2.74 -8.39
C ILE A 87 -3.12 -1.27 -8.35
N THR A 88 -4.20 -1.05 -7.62
CA THR A 88 -4.78 0.26 -7.35
C THR A 88 -4.65 0.51 -5.86
N GLY A 89 -4.21 1.71 -5.46
CA GLY A 89 -4.05 2.07 -4.05
C GLY A 89 -5.33 1.87 -3.21
N GLY A 90 -5.25 2.17 -1.92
CA GLY A 90 -6.39 1.96 -1.01
C GLY A 90 -7.63 2.79 -1.35
N LEU A 91 -8.78 2.33 -0.84
CA LEU A 91 -10.08 2.98 -1.08
C LEU A 91 -10.05 4.42 -0.57
N ALA A 92 -10.35 5.37 -1.45
CA ALA A 92 -10.55 6.77 -1.07
C ALA A 92 -11.94 7.19 -1.55
N ASN A 93 -12.91 7.25 -0.63
CA ASN A 93 -14.30 7.53 -0.98
C ASN A 93 -15.00 8.38 0.09
N THR A 94 -15.89 9.24 -0.36
CA THR A 94 -16.81 9.99 0.50
C THR A 94 -18.21 9.46 0.29
N PHE A 95 -18.80 8.90 1.34
CA PHE A 95 -20.15 8.32 1.32
C PHE A 95 -21.20 9.37 1.66
N HIS A 96 -20.96 10.15 2.71
CA HIS A 96 -21.82 11.25 3.15
C HIS A 96 -20.99 12.53 3.24
N ARG A 97 -21.38 13.55 2.46
CA ARG A 97 -20.60 14.79 2.33
C ARG A 97 -20.78 15.76 3.49
N TYR A 98 -21.91 15.71 4.18
CA TYR A 98 -22.29 16.67 5.22
C TYR A 98 -22.69 15.91 6.49
N ASN A 99 -21.92 16.09 7.57
CA ASN A 99 -22.12 15.39 8.84
C ASN A 99 -21.84 16.36 9.98
N VAL A 100 -22.90 16.89 10.58
CA VAL A 100 -22.85 17.89 11.66
C VAL A 100 -23.60 17.37 12.88
N LYS A 101 -22.91 17.44 14.03
CA LYS A 101 -23.47 17.12 15.34
C LYS A 101 -24.78 17.86 15.60
N ASP A 102 -25.75 17.15 16.17
CA ASP A 102 -27.07 17.65 16.56
C ASP A 102 -27.94 18.16 15.38
N GLU A 103 -27.50 17.98 14.13
CA GLU A 103 -28.20 18.40 12.91
C GLU A 103 -28.41 17.21 11.94
N THR A 104 -27.36 16.42 11.69
CA THR A 104 -27.42 15.35 10.68
C THR A 104 -28.04 14.08 11.23
N HIS A 105 -29.08 13.59 10.55
CA HIS A 105 -29.66 12.29 10.79
C HIS A 105 -28.77 11.16 10.25
N ILE A 106 -28.82 9.99 10.89
CA ILE A 106 -28.20 8.79 10.34
C ILE A 106 -29.00 8.38 9.09
N ASN A 107 -28.36 8.57 7.94
CA ASN A 107 -28.91 8.24 6.64
C ASN A 107 -28.56 6.81 6.23
N LYS A 108 -29.49 6.12 5.57
CA LYS A 108 -29.33 4.76 5.05
C LYS A 108 -29.82 4.64 3.62
N LEU A 109 -29.23 3.68 2.92
CA LEU A 109 -29.67 3.19 1.63
C LEU A 109 -30.41 1.87 1.80
N LYS A 110 -31.49 1.68 1.04
CA LYS A 110 -32.11 0.39 0.81
C LYS A 110 -32.48 0.25 -0.66
N PHE A 111 -32.33 -0.95 -1.16
CA PHE A 111 -32.81 -1.37 -2.46
C PHE A 111 -34.24 -1.90 -2.33
N ALA A 112 -35.16 -1.30 -3.08
CA ALA A 112 -36.58 -1.62 -3.07
C ALA A 112 -37.14 -1.58 -4.51
N GLY A 113 -37.64 -2.72 -4.98
CA GLY A 113 -38.07 -2.88 -6.38
C GLY A 113 -36.89 -2.74 -7.34
N GLN A 114 -36.90 -1.68 -8.15
CA GLN A 114 -35.81 -1.34 -9.07
C GLN A 114 -35.01 -0.10 -8.63
N TYR A 115 -35.31 0.44 -7.45
CA TYR A 115 -34.76 1.71 -6.99
C TYR A 115 -33.88 1.53 -5.76
N VAL A 116 -32.86 2.39 -5.65
CA VAL A 116 -32.15 2.62 -4.39
C VAL A 116 -32.78 3.84 -3.73
N VAL A 117 -33.33 3.63 -2.54
CA VAL A 117 -33.98 4.65 -1.72
C VAL A 117 -33.01 5.09 -0.63
N SER A 118 -32.71 6.39 -0.60
CA SER A 118 -32.03 7.05 0.52
C SER A 118 -33.08 7.56 1.50
N TYR A 119 -32.90 7.29 2.79
CA TYR A 119 -33.82 7.70 3.84
C TYR A 119 -33.09 7.96 5.16
N ASP A 120 -33.62 8.89 5.93
CA ASP A 120 -33.12 9.22 7.25
C ASP A 120 -33.81 8.39 8.33
N LEU A 121 -33.04 8.00 9.34
CA LEU A 121 -33.56 7.43 10.58
C LEU A 121 -33.75 8.55 11.62
N ASP A 122 -34.55 8.29 12.66
CA ASP A 122 -34.80 9.27 13.74
C ASP A 122 -33.56 9.56 14.62
N TYR A 123 -32.45 8.87 14.37
CA TYR A 123 -31.20 9.03 15.12
C TYR A 123 -30.39 10.21 14.58
N ILE A 124 -30.11 11.18 15.44
CA ILE A 124 -29.27 12.35 15.12
C ILE A 124 -27.84 12.09 15.60
N MET A 125 -26.86 12.38 14.74
CA MET A 125 -25.45 12.16 15.09
C MET A 125 -25.01 13.09 16.23
N THR A 126 -24.23 12.55 17.17
CA THR A 126 -23.66 13.33 18.29
C THR A 126 -22.17 13.60 18.10
N HIS A 127 -21.48 12.78 17.31
CA HIS A 127 -20.06 12.94 17.01
C HIS A 127 -19.62 12.12 15.78
N VAL A 128 -18.43 12.43 15.29
CA VAL A 128 -17.69 11.68 14.26
C VAL A 128 -16.53 10.97 14.93
N CYS A 129 -16.31 9.70 14.59
CA CYS A 129 -15.13 8.95 14.99
C CYS A 129 -14.30 8.53 13.78
N GLY A 130 -13.01 8.84 13.80
CA GLY A 130 -12.01 8.45 12.83
C GLY A 130 -11.06 7.40 13.41
N TYR A 131 -10.81 6.36 12.62
CA TYR A 131 -9.99 5.21 12.97
C TYR A 131 -8.91 5.00 11.91
N ASP A 132 -7.71 4.64 12.34
CA ASP A 132 -6.54 4.39 11.49
C ASP A 132 -6.03 2.96 11.71
N PHE A 133 -5.83 2.20 10.63
CA PHE A 133 -5.31 0.84 10.68
C PHE A 133 -3.79 0.88 10.80
N ASN A 134 -3.25 0.31 11.87
CA ASN A 134 -1.82 0.35 12.17
C ASN A 134 -0.99 -0.31 11.07
N SER A 135 -0.27 0.50 10.30
CA SER A 135 0.66 0.03 9.26
C SER A 135 0.01 -1.04 8.38
N LEU A 136 -1.18 -0.75 7.84
CA LEU A 136 -2.08 -1.72 7.20
C LEU A 136 -1.35 -2.67 6.23
N TYR A 137 -0.60 -2.15 5.26
CA TYR A 137 0.09 -2.97 4.27
C TYR A 137 1.19 -3.86 4.88
N PRO A 138 2.15 -3.33 5.67
CA PRO A 138 3.07 -4.17 6.45
C PRO A 138 2.37 -5.23 7.30
N SER A 139 1.28 -4.86 7.98
CA SER A 139 0.52 -5.75 8.86
C SER A 139 -0.03 -6.96 8.10
N VAL A 140 -0.69 -6.74 6.95
CA VAL A 140 -1.30 -7.86 6.20
C VAL A 140 -0.28 -8.73 5.46
N MET A 141 0.89 -8.18 5.08
CA MET A 141 1.94 -8.96 4.43
C MET A 141 2.82 -9.75 5.41
N SER A 142 2.81 -9.37 6.69
CA SER A 142 3.64 -9.97 7.74
C SER A 142 3.32 -11.43 8.04
N GLY A 143 2.08 -11.85 7.79
CA GLY A 143 1.57 -13.15 8.22
C GLY A 143 1.48 -13.31 9.75
N ILE A 144 1.48 -12.22 10.52
CA ILE A 144 1.23 -12.26 11.97
C ILE A 144 -0.18 -12.79 12.23
N PRO A 145 -0.36 -13.72 13.20
CA PRO A 145 -1.68 -14.28 13.47
C PRO A 145 -2.63 -13.27 14.10
N HIS A 146 -3.92 -13.39 13.81
CA HIS A 146 -4.99 -12.62 14.46
C HIS A 146 -6.31 -13.40 14.44
N ASP A 147 -7.04 -13.42 15.56
CA ASP A 147 -8.26 -14.23 15.75
C ASP A 147 -9.32 -14.05 14.66
N PHE A 148 -9.50 -12.81 14.20
CA PHE A 148 -10.43 -12.46 13.13
C PHE A 148 -10.00 -12.91 11.73
N ILE A 149 -8.81 -13.48 11.56
CA ILE A 149 -8.45 -14.18 10.33
C ILE A 149 -9.05 -15.58 10.40
N LYS A 150 -10.09 -15.86 9.62
CA LYS A 150 -10.79 -17.16 9.62
C LYS A 150 -10.01 -18.29 8.94
N TYR A 151 -9.03 -17.90 8.12
CA TYR A 151 -8.38 -18.80 7.18
C TYR A 151 -6.96 -19.19 7.62
N THR A 152 -6.57 -20.40 7.24
CA THR A 152 -5.20 -20.91 7.25
C THR A 152 -4.49 -20.75 8.60
N GLY A 153 -5.17 -21.12 9.70
CA GLY A 153 -4.61 -21.05 11.04
C GLY A 153 -4.44 -19.63 11.56
N HIS A 154 -5.39 -18.74 11.26
CA HIS A 154 -5.40 -17.33 11.67
C HIS A 154 -4.29 -16.47 11.07
N ARG A 155 -3.71 -16.86 9.93
CA ARG A 155 -2.58 -16.17 9.30
C ARG A 155 -2.86 -15.85 7.84
N ILE A 156 -2.37 -14.70 7.38
CA ILE A 156 -2.34 -14.36 5.95
C ILE A 156 -1.01 -14.83 5.36
N TYR A 157 -1.06 -15.63 4.30
CA TYR A 157 0.12 -16.04 3.55
C TYR A 157 0.30 -15.17 2.31
N MET A 158 1.54 -14.80 2.01
CA MET A 158 1.92 -14.13 0.76
C MET A 158 2.22 -15.17 -0.34
N PRO A 159 1.95 -14.84 -1.62
CA PRO A 159 2.30 -15.71 -2.73
C PRO A 159 3.82 -15.73 -2.92
N GLY A 160 4.37 -16.94 -3.05
CA GLY A 160 5.71 -17.17 -3.57
C GLY A 160 5.68 -17.32 -5.09
N TYR A 161 6.47 -18.25 -5.63
CA TYR A 161 6.42 -18.60 -7.06
C TYR A 161 5.11 -19.27 -7.48
N GLU A 162 4.70 -19.02 -8.73
CA GLU A 162 3.55 -19.67 -9.40
C GLU A 162 3.79 -21.19 -9.56
N LEU A 163 2.79 -21.98 -9.18
CA LEU A 163 2.81 -23.46 -9.25
C LEU A 163 2.14 -23.95 -10.53
N GLU A 164 0.92 -23.51 -10.77
CA GLU A 164 0.08 -23.96 -11.87
C GLU A 164 -0.92 -22.86 -12.24
N ARG A 165 -1.23 -22.81 -13.54
CA ARG A 165 -2.25 -21.94 -14.12
C ARG A 165 -3.30 -22.75 -14.84
N ILE A 166 -4.56 -22.49 -14.51
CA ILE A 166 -5.72 -23.13 -15.13
C ILE A 166 -6.50 -22.05 -15.87
N ASN A 167 -6.34 -22.01 -17.20
CA ASN A 167 -7.24 -21.26 -18.06
C ASN A 167 -8.54 -22.06 -18.21
N CYS A 168 -9.65 -21.48 -17.77
CA CYS A 168 -10.92 -22.17 -17.59
C CYS A 168 -11.79 -22.07 -18.85
N GLU A 169 -11.41 -22.81 -19.89
CA GLU A 169 -12.12 -22.84 -21.18
C GLU A 169 -13.25 -23.89 -21.20
N SER A 170 -13.09 -24.99 -20.46
CA SER A 170 -14.06 -26.08 -20.33
C SER A 170 -14.68 -26.14 -18.93
N ASP A 171 -15.88 -26.72 -18.84
CA ASP A 171 -16.58 -26.90 -17.55
C ASP A 171 -15.76 -27.71 -16.54
N LYS A 172 -14.98 -28.70 -16.99
CA LYS A 172 -14.09 -29.48 -16.13
C LYS A 172 -12.99 -28.60 -15.50
N GLN A 173 -12.43 -27.65 -16.26
CA GLN A 173 -11.43 -26.72 -15.75
C GLN A 173 -12.07 -25.70 -14.79
N LYS A 174 -13.29 -25.22 -15.09
CA LYS A 174 -14.05 -24.35 -14.17
C LYS A 174 -14.35 -25.07 -12.86
N GLU A 175 -14.76 -26.33 -12.90
CA GLU A 175 -15.01 -27.15 -11.70
C GLU A 175 -13.72 -27.35 -10.89
N LEU A 176 -12.59 -27.58 -11.55
CA LEU A 176 -11.28 -27.67 -10.90
C LEU A 176 -10.90 -26.33 -10.23
N GLY A 177 -11.10 -25.21 -10.92
CA GLY A 177 -10.89 -23.87 -10.37
C GLY A 177 -11.76 -23.61 -9.14
N LEU A 178 -13.05 -23.97 -9.19
CA LEU A 178 -13.96 -23.90 -8.04
C LEU A 178 -13.50 -24.79 -6.88
N LYS A 179 -12.98 -26.00 -7.14
CA LYS A 179 -12.43 -26.88 -6.09
C LYS A 179 -11.23 -26.28 -5.38
N ILE A 180 -10.37 -25.56 -6.11
CA ILE A 180 -9.24 -24.82 -5.53
C ILE A 180 -9.74 -23.67 -4.67
N ILE A 181 -10.65 -22.85 -5.21
CA ILE A 181 -11.23 -21.70 -4.50
C ILE A 181 -11.96 -22.16 -3.24
N ASN A 182 -12.80 -23.17 -3.34
CA ASN A 182 -13.66 -23.64 -2.26
C ASN A 182 -13.01 -24.73 -1.38
N ASN A 183 -11.69 -24.87 -1.41
CA ASN A 183 -10.99 -25.87 -0.61
C ASN A 183 -11.40 -25.76 0.88
N PRO A 184 -12.04 -26.79 1.48
CA PRO A 184 -12.58 -26.70 2.83
C PRO A 184 -11.48 -26.65 3.90
N LEU A 185 -10.26 -27.08 3.56
CA LEU A 185 -9.11 -27.01 4.46
C LEU A 185 -8.66 -25.56 4.72
N ARG A 186 -9.20 -24.55 4.00
CA ARG A 186 -8.94 -23.14 4.26
C ARG A 186 -9.31 -22.73 5.68
N PHE A 187 -10.27 -23.38 6.34
CA PHE A 187 -10.66 -23.11 7.73
C PHE A 187 -9.86 -23.91 8.77
N SER A 188 -8.90 -24.72 8.33
CA SER A 188 -8.14 -25.58 9.26
C SER A 188 -7.15 -24.77 10.09
N ASN A 189 -7.01 -25.18 11.36
CA ASN A 189 -5.94 -24.77 12.26
C ASN A 189 -4.78 -25.79 12.31
N LYS A 190 -4.89 -26.94 11.61
CA LYS A 190 -3.87 -27.99 11.61
C LYS A 190 -2.85 -27.72 10.51
N LYS A 191 -1.57 -27.59 10.87
CA LYS A 191 -0.47 -27.31 9.93
C LYS A 191 -0.45 -28.27 8.73
N SER A 192 -0.59 -29.58 8.95
CA SER A 192 -0.62 -30.59 7.88
C SER A 192 -1.81 -30.49 6.91
N GLN A 193 -2.92 -29.87 7.33
CA GLN A 193 -4.05 -29.57 6.46
C GLN A 193 -3.87 -28.21 5.76
N ILE A 194 -3.39 -27.21 6.50
CA ILE A 194 -3.05 -25.90 5.95
C ILE A 194 -2.03 -26.06 4.82
N ASP A 195 -1.02 -26.92 4.95
CA ASP A 195 0.00 -27.15 3.91
C ASP A 195 -0.57 -27.69 2.59
N LYS A 196 -1.80 -28.24 2.61
CA LYS A 196 -2.55 -28.68 1.40
C LYS A 196 -3.44 -27.58 0.81
N VAL A 197 -3.52 -26.40 1.45
CA VAL A 197 -4.26 -25.24 0.94
C VAL A 197 -3.30 -24.41 0.08
N THR A 198 -3.61 -24.29 -1.20
CA THR A 198 -2.82 -23.48 -2.14
C THR A 198 -3.34 -22.05 -2.16
N MET A 199 -2.43 -21.07 -2.16
CA MET A 199 -2.81 -19.67 -2.40
C MET A 199 -3.06 -19.46 -3.89
N PHE A 200 -3.95 -18.55 -4.24
CA PHE A 200 -4.35 -18.33 -5.62
C PHE A 200 -4.70 -16.87 -5.91
N ILE A 201 -4.62 -16.52 -7.18
CA ILE A 201 -5.29 -15.37 -7.76
C ILE A 201 -6.30 -15.90 -8.77
N ALA A 202 -7.58 -15.56 -8.57
CA ALA A 202 -8.66 -15.98 -9.44
C ALA A 202 -9.25 -14.79 -10.20
N GLU A 203 -9.37 -14.93 -11.52
CA GLU A 203 -10.05 -13.99 -12.39
C GLU A 203 -11.50 -14.45 -12.60
N VAL A 204 -12.45 -13.79 -11.93
CA VAL A 204 -13.85 -14.24 -11.83
C VAL A 204 -14.86 -13.13 -12.18
N LYS A 205 -16.05 -13.55 -12.62
CA LYS A 205 -17.28 -12.75 -12.57
C LYS A 205 -18.10 -13.21 -11.37
N GLY A 206 -18.83 -12.29 -10.77
CA GLY A 206 -19.74 -12.64 -9.71
C GLY A 206 -20.53 -11.46 -9.17
N HIS A 207 -21.48 -11.77 -8.31
CA HIS A 207 -22.35 -10.79 -7.67
C HIS A 207 -22.70 -11.21 -6.25
N ILE A 208 -23.00 -10.23 -5.41
CA ILE A 208 -23.66 -10.48 -4.13
C ILE A 208 -25.07 -10.99 -4.43
N ASP A 209 -25.45 -12.12 -3.81
CA ASP A 209 -26.79 -12.68 -3.97
C ASP A 209 -27.85 -11.60 -3.67
N TYR A 210 -28.80 -11.47 -4.59
CA TYR A 210 -29.80 -10.40 -4.61
C TYR A 210 -30.57 -10.30 -3.29
N LYS A 211 -30.81 -11.44 -2.60
CA LYS A 211 -31.53 -11.44 -1.30
C LYS A 211 -30.79 -10.67 -0.20
N TYR A 212 -29.48 -10.49 -0.33
CA TYR A 212 -28.63 -9.83 0.67
C TYR A 212 -28.16 -8.44 0.23
N ILE A 213 -28.62 -7.89 -0.89
CA ILE A 213 -28.20 -6.55 -1.35
C ILE A 213 -28.37 -5.51 -0.24
N ASN A 214 -29.48 -5.56 0.50
CA ASN A 214 -29.77 -4.60 1.57
C ASN A 214 -28.82 -4.69 2.76
N ASP A 215 -28.18 -5.84 2.97
CA ASP A 215 -27.21 -6.04 4.05
C ASP A 215 -25.88 -5.34 3.73
N TYR A 216 -25.58 -5.17 2.44
CA TYR A 216 -24.28 -4.68 1.97
C TYR A 216 -24.34 -3.31 1.26
N ILE A 217 -25.52 -2.81 0.88
CA ILE A 217 -25.68 -1.58 0.08
C ILE A 217 -25.10 -0.33 0.75
N ASN A 218 -25.06 -0.30 2.09
CA ASN A 218 -24.51 0.82 2.85
C ASN A 218 -22.96 0.79 2.93
N CYS A 219 -22.31 -0.31 2.56
CA CYS A 219 -20.85 -0.42 2.48
C CYS A 219 -20.41 -1.53 1.50
N PRO A 220 -20.69 -1.44 0.18
CA PRO A 220 -20.51 -2.60 -0.70
C PRO A 220 -19.10 -3.24 -0.63
N PRO A 221 -18.99 -4.57 -0.56
CA PRO A 221 -17.76 -5.22 -0.10
C PRO A 221 -16.67 -5.31 -1.18
N ILE A 222 -16.98 -5.07 -2.46
CA ILE A 222 -16.03 -5.20 -3.58
C ILE A 222 -15.37 -3.86 -3.88
N ILE A 223 -14.11 -3.68 -3.49
CA ILE A 223 -13.29 -2.50 -3.75
C ILE A 223 -12.49 -2.72 -5.03
N ARG A 224 -12.92 -2.09 -6.12
CA ARG A 224 -12.30 -2.21 -7.46
C ARG A 224 -12.34 -0.92 -8.24
N ARG A 225 -11.41 -0.77 -9.18
CA ARG A 225 -11.44 0.32 -10.17
C ARG A 225 -12.52 0.02 -11.18
N HIS A 226 -13.53 0.87 -11.22
CA HIS A 226 -14.60 0.81 -12.19
C HIS A 226 -14.36 1.82 -13.32
N LYS A 227 -14.44 1.34 -14.56
CA LYS A 227 -14.47 2.20 -15.76
C LYS A 227 -15.91 2.47 -16.15
N TYR A 228 -16.28 3.73 -16.28
CA TYR A 228 -17.62 4.16 -16.69
C TYR A 228 -17.53 5.29 -17.71
N LYS A 229 -18.57 5.45 -18.52
CA LYS A 229 -18.69 6.57 -19.46
C LYS A 229 -19.39 7.74 -18.79
N THR A 230 -18.97 8.97 -19.07
CA THR A 230 -19.63 10.20 -18.60
C THR A 230 -20.83 10.58 -19.46
N LEU A 231 -21.67 9.58 -19.79
CA LEU A 231 -22.94 9.74 -20.49
C LEU A 231 -24.06 9.95 -19.46
N GLU A 232 -25.05 10.77 -19.82
CA GLU A 232 -26.24 11.05 -19.00
C GLU A 232 -26.91 9.78 -18.47
N SER A 233 -27.10 8.78 -19.33
CA SER A 233 -27.71 7.49 -18.97
C SER A 233 -26.89 6.66 -17.96
N VAL A 234 -25.63 7.00 -17.72
CA VAL A 234 -24.72 6.27 -16.82
C VAL A 234 -24.51 7.03 -15.51
N ILE A 235 -24.28 8.34 -15.57
CA ILE A 235 -23.98 9.17 -14.39
C ILE A 235 -25.20 9.91 -13.83
N GLY A 236 -26.32 9.87 -14.56
CA GLY A 236 -27.56 10.57 -14.25
C GLY A 236 -27.55 12.04 -14.67
N ASP A 237 -28.75 12.57 -14.89
CA ASP A 237 -29.02 13.92 -15.41
C ASP A 237 -28.34 14.99 -14.56
N PHE A 238 -28.40 14.88 -13.23
CA PHE A 238 -27.79 15.84 -12.31
C PHE A 238 -26.27 15.96 -12.52
N MET A 239 -25.55 14.83 -12.54
CA MET A 239 -24.09 14.85 -12.69
C MET A 239 -23.69 15.28 -14.10
N HIS A 240 -24.44 14.85 -15.11
CA HIS A 240 -24.19 15.23 -16.50
C HIS A 240 -24.40 16.72 -16.73
N GLN A 241 -25.49 17.30 -16.20
CA GLN A 241 -25.76 18.73 -16.27
C GLN A 241 -24.70 19.52 -15.48
N HIS A 242 -24.35 19.09 -14.28
CA HIS A 242 -23.28 19.71 -13.50
C HIS A 242 -21.95 19.74 -14.25
N MET A 243 -21.60 18.65 -14.96
CA MET A 243 -20.41 18.63 -15.81
C MET A 243 -20.49 19.63 -16.96
N LYS A 244 -21.63 19.70 -17.66
CA LYS A 244 -21.85 20.68 -18.75
C LYS A 244 -21.76 22.13 -18.27
N ASP A 245 -22.48 22.46 -17.19
CA ASP A 245 -22.54 23.82 -16.62
C ASP A 245 -21.17 24.32 -16.17
N ASN A 246 -20.24 23.40 -15.88
CA ASN A 246 -18.89 23.68 -15.42
C ASN A 246 -17.80 23.43 -16.47
N ASN A 247 -18.18 23.29 -17.74
CA ASN A 247 -17.26 23.04 -18.86
C ASN A 247 -16.35 21.81 -18.67
N LEU A 248 -16.85 20.78 -17.97
CA LEU A 248 -16.19 19.49 -17.83
C LEU A 248 -16.53 18.60 -19.02
N LYS A 249 -15.56 17.81 -19.50
CA LYS A 249 -15.73 16.92 -20.65
C LYS A 249 -16.75 15.82 -20.37
N THR A 250 -17.78 15.69 -21.20
CA THR A 250 -18.79 14.62 -21.15
C THR A 250 -18.62 13.63 -22.31
N GLY A 251 -19.19 12.43 -22.17
CA GLY A 251 -19.13 11.35 -23.18
C GLY A 251 -17.83 10.54 -23.21
N GLY A 252 -16.81 10.93 -22.45
CA GLY A 252 -15.54 10.21 -22.32
C GLY A 252 -15.59 9.02 -21.35
N GLU A 253 -14.49 8.28 -21.24
CA GLU A 253 -14.32 7.23 -20.23
C GLU A 253 -13.54 7.74 -19.02
N GLU A 254 -14.07 7.47 -17.82
CA GLU A 254 -13.47 7.81 -16.55
C GLU A 254 -13.23 6.56 -15.70
N ASN A 255 -12.24 6.63 -14.81
CA ASN A 255 -11.87 5.54 -13.91
C ASN A 255 -12.02 5.99 -12.47
N LYS A 256 -12.76 5.24 -11.66
CA LYS A 256 -12.88 5.49 -10.22
C LYS A 256 -12.66 4.23 -9.41
N LEU A 257 -11.78 4.29 -8.42
CA LEU A 257 -11.73 3.27 -7.37
C LEU A 257 -12.94 3.47 -6.46
N THR A 258 -13.81 2.47 -6.39
CA THR A 258 -15.07 2.54 -5.66
C THR A 258 -15.41 1.18 -5.05
N VAL A 259 -16.50 1.17 -4.29
CA VAL A 259 -17.15 -0.02 -3.76
C VAL A 259 -18.27 -0.48 -4.69
N LEU A 260 -18.43 -1.79 -4.86
CA LEU A 260 -19.38 -2.44 -5.77
C LEU A 260 -20.10 -3.62 -5.08
N LEU A 261 -21.29 -3.96 -5.59
CA LEU A 261 -22.07 -5.15 -5.19
C LEU A 261 -21.91 -6.32 -6.19
N SER A 262 -21.23 -6.10 -7.31
CA SER A 262 -20.89 -7.15 -8.27
C SER A 262 -19.66 -6.78 -9.07
N THR A 263 -19.14 -7.72 -9.84
CA THR A 263 -18.11 -7.43 -10.84
C THR A 263 -18.68 -6.76 -12.10
N MET A 264 -19.99 -6.46 -12.11
CA MET A 264 -20.71 -5.80 -13.21
C MET A 264 -20.51 -6.52 -14.55
N GLY A 265 -20.55 -7.85 -14.53
CA GLY A 265 -20.36 -8.69 -15.72
C GLY A 265 -18.94 -8.69 -16.29
N LYS A 266 -17.97 -8.04 -15.62
CA LYS A 266 -16.55 -8.00 -16.01
C LYS A 266 -15.76 -9.00 -15.17
N TYR A 267 -14.72 -9.57 -15.77
CA TYR A 267 -13.77 -10.37 -15.00
C TYR A 267 -12.89 -9.45 -14.15
N MET A 268 -12.71 -9.82 -12.88
CA MET A 268 -11.84 -9.12 -11.95
C MET A 268 -10.95 -10.13 -11.23
N CYS A 269 -9.68 -9.78 -11.03
CA CYS A 269 -8.75 -10.61 -10.25
C CYS A 269 -9.00 -10.43 -8.75
N PHE A 270 -8.95 -11.50 -7.98
CA PHE A 270 -9.00 -11.50 -6.52
C PHE A 270 -7.94 -12.43 -5.95
N TYR A 271 -7.25 -11.98 -4.91
CA TYR A 271 -6.40 -12.88 -4.11
C TYR A 271 -7.24 -13.71 -3.14
N SER A 272 -6.74 -14.88 -2.73
CA SER A 272 -7.48 -15.89 -1.95
C SER A 272 -8.28 -15.33 -0.78
N TYR A 273 -7.63 -14.58 0.13
CA TYR A 273 -8.27 -14.09 1.35
C TYR A 273 -9.43 -13.14 1.06
N TYR A 274 -9.29 -12.30 0.04
CA TYR A 274 -10.35 -11.37 -0.30
C TYR A 274 -11.52 -12.08 -0.96
N LEU A 275 -11.26 -12.99 -1.90
CA LEU A 275 -12.34 -13.77 -2.52
C LEU A 275 -13.06 -14.66 -1.50
N TRP A 276 -12.33 -15.28 -0.56
CA TRP A 276 -12.95 -16.07 0.51
C TRP A 276 -13.85 -15.23 1.40
N LEU A 277 -13.42 -14.05 1.84
CA LEU A 277 -14.30 -13.12 2.58
C LEU A 277 -15.59 -12.83 1.81
N LEU A 278 -15.48 -12.55 0.50
CA LEU A 278 -16.65 -12.25 -0.33
C LEU A 278 -17.62 -13.44 -0.36
N ILE A 279 -17.11 -14.66 -0.56
CA ILE A 279 -17.93 -15.88 -0.63
C ILE A 279 -18.54 -16.20 0.73
N ASP A 280 -17.70 -16.28 1.76
CA ASP A 280 -18.04 -16.87 3.05
C ASP A 280 -18.83 -15.88 3.93
N ASP A 281 -18.58 -14.57 3.83
CA ASP A 281 -19.18 -13.54 4.70
C ASP A 281 -20.04 -12.51 3.96
N CYS A 282 -19.88 -12.38 2.64
CA CYS A 282 -20.63 -11.42 1.84
C CYS A 282 -21.65 -12.06 0.89
N HIS A 283 -21.88 -13.37 0.96
CA HIS A 283 -22.80 -14.08 0.07
C HIS A 283 -22.53 -13.84 -1.43
N PHE A 284 -21.26 -13.74 -1.80
CA PHE A 284 -20.84 -13.58 -3.19
C PHE A 284 -20.95 -14.89 -3.96
N ILE A 285 -21.68 -14.85 -5.07
CA ILE A 285 -21.83 -15.95 -6.03
C ILE A 285 -20.84 -15.72 -7.16
N ILE A 286 -20.03 -16.73 -7.46
CA ILE A 286 -19.18 -16.75 -8.65
C ILE A 286 -20.05 -17.17 -9.84
N ASP A 287 -20.23 -16.26 -10.78
CA ASP A 287 -20.98 -16.49 -12.03
C ASP A 287 -20.15 -17.25 -13.06
N ASP A 288 -18.86 -16.91 -13.13
CA ASP A 288 -17.94 -17.54 -14.07
C ASP A 288 -16.48 -17.37 -13.65
N ILE A 289 -15.63 -18.29 -14.08
CA ILE A 289 -14.19 -18.29 -13.81
C ILE A 289 -13.46 -18.33 -15.13
N LYS A 290 -12.54 -17.38 -15.33
CA LYS A 290 -11.69 -17.33 -16.51
C LYS A 290 -10.32 -17.95 -16.27
N CYS A 291 -9.72 -17.69 -15.12
CA CYS A 291 -8.40 -18.19 -14.79
C CYS A 291 -8.21 -18.35 -13.29
N VAL A 292 -7.50 -19.41 -12.88
CA VAL A 292 -6.99 -19.58 -11.52
C VAL A 292 -5.48 -19.82 -11.61
N MET A 293 -4.70 -18.89 -11.06
CA MET A 293 -3.25 -19.01 -10.90
C MET A 293 -2.98 -19.41 -9.45
N THR A 294 -2.23 -20.48 -9.25
CA THR A 294 -1.90 -20.99 -7.92
C THR A 294 -0.44 -20.73 -7.57
N PHE A 295 -0.18 -20.53 -6.28
CA PHE A 295 1.12 -20.09 -5.79
C PHE A 295 1.57 -20.93 -4.61
N SER A 296 2.90 -21.12 -4.53
CA SER A 296 3.53 -21.45 -3.26
C SER A 296 3.27 -20.33 -2.26
N LYS A 297 3.53 -20.57 -0.97
CA LYS A 297 3.15 -19.63 0.08
C LYS A 297 4.20 -19.51 1.16
N HIS A 298 4.35 -18.30 1.70
CA HIS A 298 5.34 -18.02 2.73
C HIS A 298 4.85 -16.93 3.71
N ILE A 299 5.60 -16.80 4.81
CA ILE A 299 5.45 -15.78 5.87
C ILE A 299 6.76 -15.00 6.05
N GLY A 300 7.55 -14.93 4.98
CA GLY A 300 8.94 -14.46 5.01
C GLY A 300 9.11 -13.00 5.48
N PHE A 301 8.05 -12.19 5.38
CA PHE A 301 8.06 -10.80 5.82
C PHE A 301 7.84 -10.63 7.33
N GLU A 302 7.48 -11.68 8.07
CA GLU A 302 7.18 -11.58 9.50
C GLU A 302 8.34 -10.98 10.30
N SER A 303 9.55 -11.51 10.10
CA SER A 303 10.75 -11.06 10.81
C SER A 303 11.10 -9.62 10.49
N PHE A 304 10.97 -9.22 9.22
CA PHE A 304 11.17 -7.84 8.77
C PHE A 304 10.19 -6.89 9.46
N VAL A 305 8.89 -7.18 9.41
CA VAL A 305 7.87 -6.31 10.01
C VAL A 305 8.04 -6.23 11.53
N ARG A 306 8.27 -7.36 12.21
CA ARG A 306 8.55 -7.39 13.67
C ARG A 306 9.74 -6.53 14.04
N LYS A 307 10.86 -6.65 13.32
CA LYS A 307 12.08 -5.87 13.58
C LYS A 307 11.83 -4.37 13.45
N PHE A 308 11.25 -3.91 12.34
CA PHE A 308 11.04 -2.48 12.11
C PHE A 308 9.96 -1.88 13.01
N MET A 309 8.97 -2.65 13.42
CA MET A 309 8.03 -2.20 14.46
C MET A 309 8.71 -2.04 15.81
N GLN A 310 9.55 -3.00 16.24
CA GLN A 310 10.31 -2.88 17.49
C GLN A 310 11.23 -1.67 17.47
N GLN A 311 11.93 -1.42 16.35
CA GLN A 311 12.74 -0.21 16.17
C GLN A 311 11.87 1.05 16.29
N ARG A 312 10.70 1.07 15.66
CA ARG A 312 9.75 2.19 15.77
C ARG A 312 9.30 2.44 17.22
N ILE A 313 9.00 1.38 17.97
CA ILE A 313 8.61 1.47 19.39
C ILE A 313 9.77 2.03 20.21
N GLN A 314 10.98 1.51 20.01
CA GLN A 314 12.17 1.97 20.71
C GLN A 314 12.43 3.45 20.46
N SER A 315 12.36 3.89 19.20
CA SER A 315 12.51 5.31 18.84
C SER A 315 11.47 6.20 19.54
N LYS A 316 10.22 5.75 19.69
CA LYS A 316 9.19 6.49 20.46
C LYS A 316 9.51 6.58 21.95
N ILE A 317 10.07 5.53 22.52
CA ILE A 317 10.46 5.51 23.94
C ILE A 317 11.56 6.55 24.18
N GLU A 318 12.54 6.59 23.29
CA GLU A 318 13.70 7.49 23.29
C GLU A 318 13.36 8.94 22.87
N GLY A 319 12.18 9.19 22.29
CA GLY A 319 11.84 10.50 21.73
C GLY A 319 12.57 10.81 20.42
N ASN A 320 13.03 9.79 19.70
CA ASN A 320 13.70 9.89 18.41
C ASN A 320 12.67 9.89 17.25
N ASP A 321 12.12 11.07 16.97
CA ASP A 321 11.12 11.24 15.90
C ASP A 321 11.65 10.81 14.51
N GLY A 322 12.93 11.04 14.24
CA GLY A 322 13.59 10.64 12.98
C GLY A 322 13.63 9.11 12.82
N GLY A 323 14.01 8.40 13.88
CA GLY A 323 14.00 6.93 13.93
C GLY A 323 12.58 6.33 13.80
N GLU A 324 11.58 6.99 14.40
CA GLU A 324 10.18 6.59 14.21
C GLU A 324 9.77 6.70 12.74
N GLN A 325 10.03 7.86 12.12
CA GLN A 325 9.68 8.10 10.72
C GLN A 325 10.44 7.17 9.77
N PHE A 326 11.73 6.96 9.98
CA PHE A 326 12.54 6.02 9.21
C PHE A 326 11.95 4.61 9.24
N SER A 327 11.61 4.11 10.43
CA SER A 327 11.03 2.78 10.60
C SER A 327 9.66 2.67 9.91
N LYS A 328 8.81 3.70 10.06
CA LYS A 328 7.49 3.77 9.40
C LYS A 328 7.62 3.79 7.88
N ILE A 329 8.50 4.63 7.33
CA ILE A 329 8.74 4.76 5.90
C ILE A 329 9.33 3.47 5.35
N THR A 330 10.30 2.86 6.01
CA THR A 330 10.91 1.59 5.54
C THR A 330 9.87 0.48 5.40
N MET A 331 8.98 0.34 6.40
CA MET A 331 7.87 -0.62 6.31
C MET A 331 6.90 -0.25 5.18
N ASN A 332 6.48 1.00 5.06
CA ASN A 332 5.54 1.43 4.02
C ASN A 332 6.16 1.42 2.61
N SER A 333 7.45 1.66 2.45
CA SER A 333 8.12 1.66 1.15
C SER A 333 8.41 0.24 0.65
N SER A 334 8.48 -0.74 1.56
CA SER A 334 8.74 -2.13 1.19
C SER A 334 7.73 -2.66 0.15
N TYR A 335 6.43 -2.40 0.33
CA TYR A 335 5.41 -2.76 -0.67
C TYR A 335 5.36 -1.79 -1.87
N GLY A 336 5.58 -0.49 -1.65
CA GLY A 336 5.45 0.53 -2.70
C GLY A 336 6.54 0.42 -3.76
N SER A 337 7.71 -0.06 -3.35
CA SER A 337 8.81 -0.36 -4.25
C SER A 337 8.48 -1.54 -5.19
N ASP A 338 7.59 -2.46 -4.80
CA ASP A 338 7.14 -3.59 -5.63
C ASP A 338 6.07 -3.19 -6.67
N GLY A 339 5.46 -2.01 -6.52
CA GLY A 339 4.46 -1.46 -7.44
C GLY A 339 4.98 -0.41 -8.44
N ASN A 340 6.19 0.12 -8.23
CA ASN A 340 6.83 1.08 -9.13
C ASN A 340 7.66 0.33 -10.19
N ILE A 341 7.22 0.45 -11.45
CA ILE A 341 7.89 -0.13 -12.61
C ILE A 341 8.70 0.96 -13.30
N SER A 342 10.01 0.97 -13.06
CA SER A 342 10.97 1.13 -14.16
C SER A 342 11.44 -0.28 -14.51
N MET A 343 11.63 -0.55 -15.80
CA MET A 343 11.93 -1.88 -16.36
C MET A 343 13.24 -2.49 -15.82
N VAL A 344 13.24 -3.01 -14.59
CA VAL A 344 14.39 -3.73 -14.01
C VAL A 344 13.91 -4.98 -13.26
N ASP A 345 13.60 -6.03 -14.02
CA ASP A 345 13.91 -7.47 -13.81
C ASP A 345 13.85 -8.14 -12.41
N SER A 346 13.29 -7.53 -11.36
CA SER A 346 13.57 -7.99 -9.99
C SER A 346 12.39 -8.04 -9.01
N LYS A 347 11.15 -7.68 -9.39
CA LYS A 347 10.04 -7.61 -8.42
C LYS A 347 8.80 -8.41 -8.82
N ALA A 348 8.22 -9.07 -7.83
CA ALA A 348 7.07 -9.96 -7.95
C ALA A 348 5.76 -9.16 -7.81
N ILE A 349 5.14 -8.82 -8.95
CA ILE A 349 3.89 -8.06 -9.00
C ILE A 349 2.75 -8.76 -8.25
N GLU A 350 2.81 -10.09 -8.12
CA GLU A 350 1.87 -10.92 -7.38
C GLU A 350 1.84 -10.58 -5.90
N ILE A 351 2.98 -10.18 -5.31
CA ILE A 351 3.03 -9.71 -3.92
C ILE A 351 2.35 -8.36 -3.82
N ALA A 352 2.71 -7.40 -4.67
CA ALA A 352 2.10 -6.08 -4.64
C ALA A 352 0.57 -6.16 -4.79
N PHE A 353 0.09 -7.02 -5.69
CA PHE A 353 -1.33 -7.32 -5.83
C PHE A 353 -1.92 -7.96 -4.57
N ALA A 354 -1.29 -9.02 -4.03
CA ALA A 354 -1.77 -9.72 -2.84
C ALA A 354 -1.81 -8.83 -1.61
N VAL A 355 -0.82 -7.95 -1.40
CA VAL A 355 -0.80 -7.01 -0.26
C VAL A 355 -1.97 -6.03 -0.34
N LEU A 356 -2.24 -5.47 -1.53
CA LEU A 356 -3.37 -4.55 -1.71
C LEU A 356 -4.73 -5.23 -1.54
N ASP A 357 -4.88 -6.47 -2.02
CA ASP A 357 -6.11 -7.22 -1.84
C ASP A 357 -6.29 -7.72 -0.40
N CYS A 358 -5.21 -8.14 0.26
CA CYS A 358 -5.23 -8.48 1.69
C CYS A 358 -5.55 -7.26 2.57
N ALA A 359 -5.15 -6.05 2.17
CA ALA A 359 -5.53 -4.83 2.86
C ALA A 359 -7.05 -4.55 2.74
N LYS A 360 -7.63 -4.74 1.55
CA LYS A 360 -9.09 -4.65 1.33
C LYS A 360 -9.83 -5.72 2.13
N TYR A 361 -9.31 -6.95 2.12
CA TYR A 361 -9.79 -8.04 2.98
C TYR A 361 -9.78 -7.61 4.45
N TRP A 362 -8.67 -7.09 4.97
CA TRP A 362 -8.56 -6.73 6.38
C TRP A 362 -9.52 -5.60 6.76
N PHE A 363 -9.63 -4.58 5.90
CA PHE A 363 -10.57 -3.48 6.07
C PHE A 363 -12.03 -3.98 6.12
N MET A 364 -12.42 -4.81 5.16
CA MET A 364 -13.78 -5.35 5.09
C MET A 364 -14.06 -6.36 6.20
N ASN A 365 -13.06 -7.15 6.60
CA ASN A 365 -13.15 -8.06 7.73
C ASN A 365 -13.38 -7.29 9.05
N PHE A 366 -12.70 -6.15 9.25
CA PHE A 366 -12.98 -5.27 10.38
C PHE A 366 -14.41 -4.71 10.33
N TYR A 367 -14.86 -4.22 9.18
CA TYR A 367 -16.21 -3.65 9.05
C TYR A 367 -17.31 -4.70 9.28
N TYR A 368 -17.24 -5.85 8.61
CA TYR A 368 -18.30 -6.85 8.60
C TYR A 368 -18.24 -7.83 9.74
N ASN A 369 -17.05 -8.32 10.10
CA ASN A 369 -16.93 -9.36 11.11
C ASN A 369 -16.69 -8.79 12.52
N PHE A 370 -16.22 -7.54 12.67
CA PHE A 370 -15.98 -6.93 13.98
C PHE A 370 -16.94 -5.77 14.29
N LEU A 371 -16.99 -4.73 13.45
CA LEU A 371 -17.78 -3.53 13.74
C LEU A 371 -19.28 -3.82 13.68
N THR A 372 -19.75 -4.44 12.59
CA THR A 372 -21.18 -4.71 12.38
C THR A 372 -21.82 -5.60 13.46
N PRO A 373 -21.16 -6.64 14.01
CA PRO A 373 -21.69 -7.39 15.16
C PRO A 373 -21.64 -6.61 16.47
N MET A 374 -20.64 -5.75 16.66
CA MET A 374 -20.43 -5.00 17.90
C MET A 374 -21.40 -3.83 18.09
N VAL A 375 -21.67 -3.05 17.04
CA VAL A 375 -22.44 -1.80 17.15
C VAL A 375 -23.80 -1.87 16.45
N ASP A 376 -24.74 -1.07 16.95
CA ASP A 376 -26.01 -0.81 16.27
C ASP A 376 -25.78 0.03 15.02
N MET A 377 -25.80 -0.62 13.86
CA MET A 377 -25.63 0.03 12.56
C MET A 377 -26.78 0.97 12.20
N ASN A 378 -27.93 0.97 12.91
CA ASN A 378 -28.94 2.03 12.72
C ASN A 378 -28.53 3.36 13.37
N ARG A 379 -27.55 3.33 14.27
CA ARG A 379 -27.01 4.52 14.96
C ARG A 379 -25.65 4.94 14.43
N VAL A 380 -25.12 4.23 13.43
CA VAL A 380 -23.80 4.47 12.86
C VAL A 380 -23.86 4.35 11.35
N HIS A 381 -23.26 5.29 10.62
CA HIS A 381 -23.01 5.09 9.18
C HIS A 381 -21.59 5.50 8.78
N LEU A 382 -21.08 4.83 7.74
CA LEU A 382 -19.76 5.07 7.19
C LEU A 382 -19.80 6.34 6.34
N ILE A 383 -19.03 7.36 6.69
CA ILE A 383 -19.11 8.67 6.03
C ILE A 383 -17.93 8.93 5.09
N TYR A 384 -16.74 8.41 5.42
CA TYR A 384 -15.52 8.64 4.65
C TYR A 384 -14.49 7.52 4.86
N CYS A 385 -13.76 7.15 3.82
CA CYS A 385 -12.59 6.27 3.89
C CYS A 385 -11.41 6.87 3.12
N ASP A 386 -10.20 6.66 3.62
CA ASP A 386 -8.97 6.91 2.87
C ASP A 386 -7.89 5.91 3.23
N THR A 387 -7.68 4.95 2.33
CA THR A 387 -6.62 3.94 2.34
C THR A 387 -6.67 2.99 3.54
N ASP A 388 -6.21 3.48 4.67
CA ASP A 388 -6.06 2.84 5.97
C ASP A 388 -6.83 3.60 7.05
N SER A 389 -7.71 4.52 6.67
CA SER A 389 -8.57 5.24 7.61
C SER A 389 -10.06 5.09 7.30
N MET A 390 -10.86 5.06 8.36
CA MET A 390 -12.32 4.96 8.34
C MET A 390 -12.91 6.03 9.26
N MET A 391 -13.88 6.81 8.76
CA MET A 391 -14.64 7.75 9.58
C MET A 391 -16.12 7.36 9.59
N LEU A 392 -16.70 7.39 10.78
CA LEU A 392 -18.09 7.05 11.06
C LEU A 392 -18.78 8.24 11.72
N ALA A 393 -20.03 8.54 11.33
CA ALA A 393 -20.89 9.36 12.18
C ALA A 393 -21.64 8.44 13.15
N VAL A 394 -21.72 8.87 14.40
CA VAL A 394 -22.27 8.09 15.51
C VAL A 394 -23.37 8.89 16.19
N ALA A 395 -24.57 8.33 16.27
CA ALA A 395 -25.70 8.82 17.05
C ALA A 395 -25.65 8.23 18.46
N GLY A 396 -24.71 8.74 19.27
CA GLY A 396 -24.50 8.32 20.65
C GLY A 396 -25.57 8.84 21.63
N ASP A 397 -25.24 8.86 22.92
CA ASP A 397 -26.03 9.50 23.97
C ASP A 397 -25.73 11.01 23.98
N PRO A 398 -26.71 11.89 23.71
CA PRO A 398 -26.52 13.35 23.74
C PRO A 398 -26.12 13.90 25.12
N LYS A 399 -26.39 13.15 26.19
CA LYS A 399 -26.01 13.53 27.57
C LYS A 399 -24.55 13.22 27.88
N GLN A 400 -23.92 12.34 27.11
CA GLN A 400 -22.52 12.00 27.26
C GLN A 400 -21.65 12.83 26.32
N ASN A 401 -20.42 13.11 26.76
CA ASN A 401 -19.45 13.75 25.88
C ASN A 401 -18.91 12.76 24.83
N TYR A 402 -18.06 13.26 23.94
CA TYR A 402 -17.48 12.52 22.83
C TYR A 402 -16.64 11.30 23.24
N LYS A 403 -16.16 11.23 24.48
CA LYS A 403 -15.37 10.09 24.99
C LYS A 403 -16.19 8.80 25.07
N GLN A 404 -17.51 8.90 24.90
CA GLN A 404 -18.37 7.74 24.74
C GLN A 404 -17.91 6.84 23.58
N GLY A 405 -17.42 7.41 22.47
CA GLY A 405 -17.11 6.65 21.26
C GLY A 405 -18.28 5.74 20.88
N PHE A 406 -18.05 4.42 20.91
CA PHE A 406 -19.11 3.44 20.65
C PHE A 406 -19.96 3.06 21.85
N SER A 407 -19.62 3.45 23.08
CA SER A 407 -20.21 2.90 24.31
C SER A 407 -21.75 2.97 24.34
N ALA A 408 -22.33 4.06 23.83
CA ALA A 408 -23.77 4.28 23.77
C ALA A 408 -24.48 3.54 22.62
N VAL A 409 -23.74 2.94 21.69
CA VAL A 409 -24.25 2.25 20.49
C VAL A 409 -23.79 0.79 20.41
N ILE A 410 -23.18 0.24 21.47
CA ILE A 410 -22.88 -1.19 21.55
C ILE A 410 -24.21 -1.94 21.58
N LYS A 411 -24.41 -2.87 20.64
CA LYS A 411 -25.59 -3.74 20.62
C LYS A 411 -25.34 -5.10 21.26
N ASP A 412 -24.11 -5.61 21.16
CA ASP A 412 -23.69 -6.88 21.75
C ASP A 412 -22.53 -6.65 22.71
N LYS A 413 -22.86 -6.62 24.00
CA LYS A 413 -21.92 -6.33 25.06
C LYS A 413 -20.94 -7.47 25.29
N GLU A 414 -21.38 -8.71 25.18
CA GLU A 414 -20.53 -9.88 25.32
C GLU A 414 -19.48 -9.93 24.21
N PHE A 415 -19.91 -9.73 22.96
CA PHE A 415 -19.00 -9.64 21.83
C PHE A 415 -17.99 -8.49 21.99
N TYR A 416 -18.46 -7.32 22.44
CA TYR A 416 -17.60 -6.18 22.72
C TYR A 416 -16.53 -6.52 23.77
N ASP A 417 -16.93 -7.04 24.93
CA ASP A 417 -16.00 -7.30 26.04
C ASP A 417 -14.95 -8.35 25.67
N GLN A 418 -15.30 -9.33 24.84
CA GLN A 418 -14.38 -10.37 24.36
C GLN A 418 -13.43 -9.89 23.25
N ASN A 419 -13.86 -8.96 22.38
CA ASN A 419 -13.15 -8.70 21.12
C ASN A 419 -12.59 -7.28 20.96
N PHE A 420 -13.08 -6.29 21.71
CA PHE A 420 -12.70 -4.89 21.50
C PHE A 420 -11.19 -4.66 21.52
N TYR A 421 -10.50 -5.22 22.53
CA TYR A 421 -9.06 -5.08 22.69
C TYR A 421 -8.22 -5.95 21.75
N LYS A 422 -8.82 -6.78 20.90
CA LYS A 422 -8.10 -7.47 19.82
C LYS A 422 -7.69 -6.48 18.74
N PHE A 423 -8.58 -5.54 18.40
CA PHE A 423 -8.28 -4.46 17.45
C PHE A 423 -7.77 -3.19 18.14
N PHE A 424 -8.44 -2.72 19.18
CA PHE A 424 -8.16 -1.41 19.79
C PHE A 424 -7.14 -1.47 20.93
N PRO A 425 -6.46 -0.35 21.26
CA PRO A 425 -5.53 -0.29 22.37
C PRO A 425 -6.21 -0.55 23.72
N LYS A 426 -5.52 -1.26 24.60
CA LYS A 426 -5.91 -1.50 26.00
C LYS A 426 -5.65 -0.26 26.84
N LEU A 427 -6.48 -0.07 27.86
CA LEU A 427 -6.25 0.97 28.87
C LEU A 427 -4.97 0.68 29.67
N LYS A 428 -4.30 1.74 30.14
CA LYS A 428 -3.07 1.63 30.95
C LYS A 428 -3.26 0.73 32.17
N SER A 429 -4.41 0.82 32.84
CA SER A 429 -4.74 0.01 34.01
C SER A 429 -4.81 -1.49 33.68
N ILE A 430 -5.41 -1.84 32.54
CA ILE A 430 -5.51 -3.23 32.08
C ILE A 430 -4.12 -3.76 31.76
N ILE A 431 -3.29 -2.99 31.04
CA ILE A 431 -1.91 -3.37 30.72
C ILE A 431 -1.09 -3.57 31.99
N ALA A 432 -1.21 -2.66 32.97
CA ALA A 432 -0.49 -2.76 34.24
C ALA A 432 -0.89 -4.01 35.02
N ASN A 433 -2.19 -4.34 35.07
CA ASN A 433 -2.69 -5.53 35.75
C ASN A 433 -2.24 -6.83 35.06
N GLU A 434 -2.36 -6.91 33.73
CA GLU A 434 -1.93 -8.10 32.97
C GLU A 434 -0.41 -8.32 33.03
N SER A 435 0.36 -7.25 33.21
CA SER A 435 1.83 -7.29 33.23
C SER A 435 2.41 -7.31 34.63
N GLN A 436 1.58 -7.47 35.68
CA GLN A 436 2.00 -7.35 37.07
C GLN A 436 3.20 -8.26 37.41
N LEU A 437 3.18 -9.52 36.97
CA LEU A 437 4.28 -10.48 37.18
C LEU A 437 5.61 -10.07 36.52
N ILE A 438 5.57 -9.28 35.44
CA ILE A 438 6.76 -8.74 34.79
C ILE A 438 7.25 -7.52 35.55
N LEU A 439 6.33 -6.66 35.98
CA LEU A 439 6.63 -5.41 36.69
C LEU A 439 7.20 -5.67 38.09
N GLU A 440 6.72 -6.70 38.79
CA GLU A 440 7.23 -7.10 40.11
C GLU A 440 8.69 -7.54 40.09
N LYS A 441 9.21 -8.03 38.96
CA LYS A 441 10.62 -8.45 38.78
C LYS A 441 11.59 -7.29 38.55
N ILE A 442 11.08 -6.08 38.35
CA ILE A 442 11.89 -4.89 38.11
C ILE A 442 11.97 -4.15 39.44
N ASP A 443 13.14 -4.02 40.05
CA ASP A 443 13.24 -3.38 41.37
C ASP A 443 13.12 -1.86 41.30
N GLN A 444 13.57 -1.26 40.19
CA GLN A 444 13.60 0.19 40.02
C GLN A 444 12.26 0.73 39.52
N LEU A 445 11.74 1.76 40.21
CA LEU A 445 10.46 2.39 39.86
C LEU A 445 10.48 3.04 38.47
N GLU A 446 11.60 3.66 38.07
CA GLU A 446 11.72 4.30 36.76
C GLU A 446 11.75 3.28 35.62
N GLU A 447 12.43 2.15 35.81
CA GLU A 447 12.40 1.03 34.85
C GLU A 447 11.00 0.42 34.74
N ARG A 448 10.24 0.30 35.84
CA ARG A 448 8.83 -0.13 35.80
C ARG A 448 7.98 0.84 34.96
N LYS A 449 8.14 2.15 35.16
CA LYS A 449 7.41 3.16 34.38
C LYS A 449 7.76 3.07 32.90
N LEU A 450 9.04 2.90 32.56
CA LEU A 450 9.51 2.73 31.19
C LEU A 450 8.93 1.47 30.56
N LYS A 451 8.90 0.35 31.30
CA LYS A 451 8.34 -0.90 30.81
C LYS A 451 6.84 -0.81 30.55
N ILE A 452 6.09 -0.12 31.42
CA ILE A 452 4.66 0.16 31.17
C ILE A 452 4.51 1.01 29.91
N LYS A 453 5.33 2.05 29.72
CA LYS A 453 5.28 2.90 28.51
C LYS A 453 5.56 2.09 27.24
N GLU A 454 6.55 1.21 27.27
CA GLU A 454 6.86 0.27 26.16
C GLU A 454 5.65 -0.59 25.81
N LEU A 455 5.08 -1.29 26.81
CA LEU A 455 3.91 -2.17 26.61
C LEU A 455 2.68 -1.41 26.11
N GLN A 456 2.50 -0.14 26.54
CA GLN A 456 1.45 0.72 26.02
C GLN A 456 1.65 1.03 24.53
N ILE A 457 2.86 1.40 24.12
CA ILE A 457 3.17 1.72 22.72
C ILE A 457 3.06 0.46 21.86
N GLU A 458 3.55 -0.69 22.34
CA GLU A 458 3.40 -1.99 21.68
C GLU A 458 1.93 -2.33 21.43
N ASN A 459 1.08 -2.17 22.45
CA ASN A 459 -0.34 -2.45 22.33
C ASN A 459 -1.06 -1.47 21.40
N GLU A 460 -0.71 -0.18 21.47
CA GLU A 460 -1.29 0.87 20.62
C GLU A 460 -0.91 0.68 19.15
N LYS A 461 0.32 0.24 18.87
CA LYS A 461 0.87 0.07 17.52
C LYS A 461 0.93 -1.38 17.05
N LYS A 462 0.16 -2.27 17.69
CA LYS A 462 0.14 -3.69 17.33
C LYS A 462 -0.25 -3.89 15.85
N PRO A 463 0.39 -4.85 15.15
CA PRO A 463 0.00 -5.27 13.82
C PRO A 463 -1.47 -5.61 13.76
N LEU A 464 -2.09 -5.33 12.60
CA LEU A 464 -3.50 -5.63 12.36
C LEU A 464 -4.46 -4.92 13.35
N GLY A 465 -3.94 -4.07 14.25
CA GLY A 465 -4.72 -3.26 15.17
C GLY A 465 -5.28 -2.00 14.51
N VAL A 466 -6.18 -1.35 15.24
CA VAL A 466 -6.83 -0.10 14.86
C VAL A 466 -6.59 0.92 15.95
N ALA A 467 -6.07 2.09 15.59
CA ALA A 467 -5.90 3.22 16.47
C ALA A 467 -7.09 4.19 16.34
N TYR A 468 -7.45 4.81 17.46
CA TYR A 468 -8.33 5.96 17.44
C TYR A 468 -7.54 7.17 16.98
N GLU A 469 -7.96 7.79 15.87
CA GLU A 469 -7.22 8.92 15.30
C GLU A 469 -7.90 10.25 15.60
N HIS A 470 -9.23 10.29 15.44
CA HIS A 470 -10.00 11.53 15.46
C HIS A 470 -11.36 11.35 16.14
N CYS A 471 -11.73 12.36 16.91
CA CYS A 471 -13.08 12.64 17.36
C CYS A 471 -13.44 14.04 16.93
N GLY A 472 -14.63 14.21 16.35
CA GLY A 472 -15.08 15.54 15.95
C GLY A 472 -16.57 15.75 16.10
N SER A 473 -16.97 17.01 16.13
CA SER A 473 -18.39 17.40 16.09
C SER A 473 -18.89 17.58 14.65
N THR A 474 -18.00 17.69 13.67
CA THR A 474 -18.40 17.97 12.28
C THR A 474 -17.37 17.44 11.28
N LEU A 475 -17.84 16.76 10.24
CA LEU A 475 -17.08 16.44 9.04
C LEU A 475 -17.86 16.88 7.80
N ILE A 476 -17.26 17.79 7.03
CA ILE A 476 -17.76 18.16 5.69
C ILE A 476 -16.71 17.72 4.67
N ALA A 477 -17.03 16.70 3.89
CA ALA A 477 -16.13 16.11 2.90
C ALA A 477 -16.72 16.30 1.50
N LEU A 478 -16.10 17.13 0.66
CA LEU A 478 -16.58 17.34 -0.71
C LEU A 478 -16.18 16.19 -1.63
N ALA A 479 -14.98 15.64 -1.40
CA ALA A 479 -14.40 14.57 -2.18
C ALA A 479 -13.34 13.84 -1.34
N PRO A 480 -12.88 12.65 -1.78
CA PRO A 480 -11.76 11.98 -1.15
C PRO A 480 -10.54 12.92 -1.03
N LYS A 481 -9.93 12.95 0.15
CA LYS A 481 -8.79 13.83 0.52
C LYS A 481 -9.07 15.33 0.50
N ASN A 482 -10.35 15.73 0.42
CA ASN A 482 -10.80 17.11 0.45
C ASN A 482 -11.94 17.26 1.47
N TYR A 483 -11.58 17.62 2.70
CA TYR A 483 -12.54 17.73 3.80
C TYR A 483 -12.16 18.80 4.81
N TRP A 484 -13.18 19.26 5.53
CA TRP A 484 -13.08 20.09 6.71
C TRP A 484 -13.62 19.30 7.91
N LEU A 485 -12.84 19.24 9.00
CA LEU A 485 -13.13 18.45 10.19
C LEU A 485 -12.87 19.28 11.45
N ARG A 486 -13.85 19.31 12.35
CA ARG A 486 -13.74 19.97 13.66
C ARG A 486 -13.46 18.94 14.76
N GLN A 487 -12.20 18.87 15.19
CA GLN A 487 -11.62 17.98 16.20
C GLN A 487 -11.44 18.64 17.58
N GLU A 488 -12.44 19.40 18.05
CA GLU A 488 -12.37 20.13 19.33
C GLU A 488 -12.22 19.26 20.58
N PHE A 489 -12.28 17.96 20.37
CA PHE A 489 -12.20 16.92 21.37
C PHE A 489 -10.78 16.38 21.58
N ASP A 490 -9.89 16.52 20.59
CA ASP A 490 -8.57 15.86 20.62
C ASP A 490 -7.38 16.82 20.55
N LYS A 491 -7.58 18.10 20.16
CA LYS A 491 -6.46 18.97 19.78
C LYS A 491 -6.54 20.40 20.30
N LYS A 492 -5.34 20.99 20.45
CA LYS A 492 -5.12 22.41 20.78
C LYS A 492 -5.56 23.35 19.65
N ASP A 493 -5.39 22.91 18.39
CA ASP A 493 -6.01 23.51 17.21
C ASP A 493 -7.08 22.54 16.68
N PRO A 494 -8.37 22.84 16.90
CA PRO A 494 -9.43 21.89 16.67
C PRO A 494 -9.85 21.81 15.20
N ILE A 495 -9.26 22.58 14.28
CA ILE A 495 -9.70 22.60 12.89
C ILE A 495 -8.69 21.88 12.02
N VAL A 496 -9.17 20.88 11.27
CA VAL A 496 -8.40 20.20 10.24
C VAL A 496 -9.04 20.47 8.88
N VAL A 497 -8.28 21.11 8.01
CA VAL A 497 -8.61 21.19 6.58
C VAL A 497 -7.66 20.26 5.84
N LYS A 498 -8.21 19.38 5.01
CA LYS A 498 -7.44 18.61 4.02
C LYS A 498 -7.83 19.08 2.65
N LEU A 499 -6.83 19.44 1.85
CA LEU A 499 -6.99 19.86 0.46
C LEU A 499 -5.89 19.19 -0.36
N LYS A 500 -6.26 18.25 -1.21
CA LYS A 500 -5.28 17.47 -1.98
C LYS A 500 -4.69 18.33 -3.11
N GLY A 501 -3.36 18.38 -3.17
CA GLY A 501 -2.63 19.00 -4.29
C GLY A 501 -2.53 20.52 -4.22
N MET A 502 -2.94 21.16 -3.11
CA MET A 502 -2.84 22.62 -2.94
C MET A 502 -2.37 22.95 -1.53
N SER A 503 -1.58 24.02 -1.41
CA SER A 503 -1.12 24.51 -0.11
C SER A 503 -2.21 25.31 0.58
N LEU A 504 -2.64 24.90 1.77
CA LEU A 504 -3.63 25.64 2.57
C LEU A 504 -3.13 27.03 2.96
N LYS A 505 -1.83 27.19 3.22
CA LYS A 505 -1.22 28.49 3.56
C LYS A 505 -1.44 29.52 2.46
N LEU A 506 -1.41 29.08 1.20
CA LEU A 506 -1.65 29.93 0.02
C LEU A 506 -3.14 30.05 -0.34
N ASN A 507 -3.99 29.26 0.31
CA ASN A 507 -5.40 29.12 -0.02
C ASN A 507 -6.29 29.21 1.24
N PRO A 508 -6.21 30.29 2.03
CA PRO A 508 -6.95 30.43 3.29
C PRO A 508 -8.48 30.53 3.11
N GLN A 509 -8.95 30.84 1.90
CA GLN A 509 -10.37 30.86 1.55
C GLN A 509 -11.04 29.47 1.64
N PHE A 510 -10.26 28.38 1.65
CA PHE A 510 -10.79 27.03 1.87
C PHE A 510 -11.00 26.79 3.37
N ASN A 511 -12.11 27.32 3.87
CA ASN A 511 -12.55 27.22 5.26
C ASN A 511 -13.92 26.54 5.37
N LYS A 512 -14.49 26.47 6.57
CA LYS A 512 -15.81 25.86 6.81
C LYS A 512 -16.88 26.41 5.87
N ASP A 513 -17.01 27.74 5.80
CA ASP A 513 -18.06 28.40 5.03
C ASP A 513 -17.92 28.11 3.54
N ALA A 514 -16.70 28.04 3.02
CA ALA A 514 -16.45 27.61 1.65
C ALA A 514 -16.97 26.19 1.41
N TYR A 515 -16.64 25.24 2.29
CA TYR A 515 -17.11 23.86 2.17
C TYR A 515 -18.64 23.75 2.27
N GLU A 516 -19.27 24.47 3.20
CA GLU A 516 -20.74 24.50 3.34
C GLU A 516 -21.43 25.13 2.15
N ASN A 517 -20.93 26.27 1.66
CA ASN A 517 -21.48 26.95 0.50
C ASN A 517 -21.35 26.13 -0.78
N ASN A 518 -20.28 25.35 -0.93
CA ASN A 518 -20.12 24.45 -2.07
C ASN A 518 -21.22 23.38 -2.09
N ILE A 519 -21.64 22.88 -0.91
CA ILE A 519 -22.73 21.91 -0.80
C ILE A 519 -24.09 22.56 -0.95
N LYS A 520 -24.38 23.61 -0.14
CA LYS A 520 -25.71 24.20 -0.03
C LYS A 520 -26.09 25.06 -1.23
N ASN A 521 -25.12 25.78 -1.79
CA ASN A 521 -25.35 26.81 -2.80
C ASN A 521 -24.66 26.49 -4.14
N GLY A 522 -24.02 25.33 -4.28
CA GLY A 522 -23.29 24.95 -5.49
C GLY A 522 -22.13 25.89 -5.85
N LYS A 523 -21.61 26.65 -4.87
CA LYS A 523 -20.52 27.60 -5.13
C LYS A 523 -19.23 26.86 -5.50
N ILE A 524 -18.39 27.54 -6.27
CA ILE A 524 -17.07 27.05 -6.67
C ILE A 524 -16.03 27.95 -6.04
N VAL A 525 -15.21 27.37 -5.18
CA VAL A 525 -14.07 28.06 -4.57
C VAL A 525 -12.81 27.66 -5.32
N LYS A 526 -12.18 28.65 -5.95
CA LYS A 526 -10.92 28.48 -6.68
C LYS A 526 -9.74 28.77 -5.76
N GLY A 527 -8.59 28.16 -6.04
CA GLY A 527 -7.35 28.50 -5.37
C GLY A 527 -6.13 28.36 -6.26
N LYS A 528 -5.00 28.85 -5.76
CA LYS A 528 -3.70 28.82 -6.43
C LYS A 528 -2.98 27.52 -6.12
N ASN A 529 -2.67 26.75 -7.14
CA ASN A 529 -1.79 25.59 -7.04
C ASN A 529 -0.39 25.99 -7.49
N THR A 530 0.56 26.07 -6.55
CA THR A 530 1.98 26.34 -6.85
C THR A 530 2.82 25.05 -6.90
N SER A 531 2.23 23.90 -6.60
CA SER A 531 2.93 22.60 -6.56
C SER A 531 2.99 21.90 -7.92
N LEU A 532 2.12 22.28 -8.86
CA LEU A 532 2.22 21.88 -10.26
C LEU A 532 3.36 22.67 -10.92
N ARG A 533 4.61 22.22 -10.71
CA ARG A 533 5.81 22.77 -11.35
C ARG A 533 5.73 22.80 -12.88
N GLN A 534 4.88 21.97 -13.49
CA GLN A 534 4.61 21.99 -14.94
C GLN A 534 4.09 23.34 -15.49
N HIS A 535 3.58 24.24 -14.63
CA HIS A 535 3.11 25.56 -15.05
C HIS A 535 4.14 26.69 -14.88
N GLN A 536 5.27 26.47 -14.20
CA GLN A 536 6.33 27.47 -14.10
C GLN A 536 7.21 27.51 -15.37
N GLU A 537 7.29 26.43 -16.14
CA GLU A 537 8.06 26.37 -17.39
C GLU A 537 7.36 27.00 -18.62
N ARG A 538 6.20 27.66 -18.45
CA ARG A 538 5.51 28.29 -19.60
C ARG A 538 5.15 29.76 -19.45
N ASN A 539 5.32 30.38 -18.27
CA ASN A 539 4.86 31.75 -18.05
C ASN A 539 5.67 32.52 -16.98
N SER A 540 6.99 32.42 -16.97
CA SER A 540 7.81 33.42 -16.28
C SER A 540 9.14 33.65 -17.00
N ASP A 541 9.19 34.71 -17.80
CA ASP A 541 10.33 35.63 -17.92
C ASP A 541 11.72 35.06 -18.28
N ASP A 542 11.80 34.10 -19.21
CA ASP A 542 13.06 33.68 -19.84
C ASP A 542 13.49 34.55 -21.05
N GLU A 543 13.01 35.79 -21.12
CA GLU A 543 13.63 36.81 -21.96
C GLU A 543 14.29 37.84 -21.04
N ASN A 544 15.63 37.75 -20.94
CA ASN A 544 16.59 38.75 -20.43
C ASN A 544 17.33 38.48 -19.10
N LYS A 545 17.66 37.23 -18.75
CA LYS A 545 18.78 37.01 -17.81
C LYS A 545 20.11 37.19 -18.55
N THR A 546 20.98 38.05 -18.01
CA THR A 546 22.35 38.23 -18.55
C THR A 546 23.24 37.04 -18.13
N PRO A 547 24.30 36.71 -18.89
CA PRO A 547 25.24 35.63 -18.53
C PRO A 547 25.81 35.75 -17.10
N ALA A 548 26.00 36.98 -16.61
CA ALA A 548 26.47 37.24 -15.25
C ALA A 548 25.45 36.84 -14.16
N GLN A 549 24.15 37.03 -14.41
CA GLN A 549 23.09 36.66 -13.46
C GLN A 549 22.88 35.14 -13.43
N ILE A 550 23.07 34.47 -14.58
CA ILE A 550 23.04 33.00 -14.67
C ILE A 550 24.20 32.41 -13.86
N LEU A 551 25.41 32.99 -13.98
CA LEU A 551 26.58 32.53 -13.23
C LEU A 551 26.43 32.73 -11.71
N ASP A 552 25.86 33.84 -11.26
CA ASP A 552 25.67 34.14 -9.83
C ASP A 552 24.62 33.19 -9.19
N ASP A 553 23.52 32.91 -9.90
CA ASP A 553 22.52 31.91 -9.49
C ASP A 553 23.13 30.50 -9.40
N LEU A 554 24.05 30.14 -10.31
CA LEU A 554 24.78 28.87 -10.28
C LEU A 554 25.72 28.79 -9.06
N LEU A 555 26.51 29.83 -8.81
CA LEU A 555 27.45 29.86 -7.68
C LEU A 555 26.73 29.83 -6.32
N GLN A 556 25.59 30.49 -6.16
CA GLN A 556 24.79 30.44 -4.92
C GLN A 556 24.23 29.04 -4.62
N ARG A 557 24.00 28.18 -5.63
CA ARG A 557 23.57 26.79 -5.39
C ARG A 557 24.69 25.94 -4.78
N PHE A 558 25.95 26.35 -4.91
CA PHE A 558 27.12 25.63 -4.43
C PHE A 558 27.74 26.19 -3.15
N ASP A 559 27.29 27.35 -2.65
CA ASP A 559 27.80 27.93 -1.41
C ASP A 559 27.18 27.22 -0.19
N GLN A 560 27.80 26.10 0.23
CA GLN A 560 27.39 25.35 1.42
C GLN A 560 28.26 25.73 2.62
N ASN A 561 27.62 26.15 3.71
CA ASN A 561 28.29 26.45 4.98
C ASN A 561 29.01 25.19 5.52
N GLU A 562 30.15 25.33 6.22
CA GLU A 562 30.98 24.22 6.76
C GLU A 562 30.19 23.09 7.44
N ARG A 563 29.07 23.42 8.10
CA ARG A 563 28.20 22.45 8.80
C ARG A 563 27.41 21.54 7.85
N GLN A 564 27.04 22.02 6.67
CA GLN A 564 26.37 21.22 5.63
C GLN A 564 27.38 20.38 4.86
N ILE A 565 28.59 20.90 4.64
CA ILE A 565 29.72 20.16 4.06
C ILE A 565 30.05 18.93 4.92
N SER A 566 30.16 19.09 6.25
CA SER A 566 30.40 17.96 7.17
C SER A 566 29.32 16.87 7.10
N ILE A 567 28.04 17.25 6.98
CA ILE A 567 26.93 16.28 6.89
C ILE A 567 26.95 15.56 5.54
N ALA A 568 27.26 16.29 4.47
CA ALA A 568 27.40 15.74 3.12
C ALA A 568 28.63 14.82 3.01
N GLU A 569 29.75 15.17 3.64
CA GLU A 569 30.97 14.34 3.70
C GLU A 569 30.76 13.03 4.46
N ASP A 570 30.07 13.05 5.61
CA ASP A 570 29.76 11.83 6.35
C ASP A 570 28.78 10.91 5.58
N SER A 571 27.80 11.51 4.90
CA SER A 571 26.85 10.78 4.06
C SER A 571 27.52 10.23 2.79
N MET A 572 28.46 10.97 2.20
CA MET A 572 29.26 10.54 1.06
C MET A 572 30.30 9.49 1.45
N LYS A 573 30.96 9.58 2.61
CA LYS A 573 31.85 8.51 3.10
C LYS A 573 31.13 7.18 3.25
N LEU A 574 29.91 7.18 3.80
CA LEU A 574 29.07 5.97 3.89
C LEU A 574 28.67 5.43 2.51
N SER A 575 28.41 6.32 1.56
CA SER A 575 28.04 5.97 0.18
C SER A 575 29.26 5.46 -0.60
N ILE A 576 30.42 6.08 -0.43
CA ILE A 576 31.71 5.70 -1.02
C ILE A 576 32.18 4.38 -0.42
N ASP A 577 32.06 4.13 0.87
CA ASP A 577 32.34 2.81 1.48
C ASP A 577 31.41 1.70 0.96
N SER A 578 30.19 2.06 0.54
CA SER A 578 29.25 1.15 -0.11
C SER A 578 29.57 0.94 -1.59
N ILE A 579 30.06 1.97 -2.29
CA ILE A 579 30.46 1.94 -3.70
C ILE A 579 31.80 1.22 -3.88
N LEU A 580 32.78 1.47 -3.00
CA LEU A 580 34.10 0.81 -2.98
C LEU A 580 34.03 -0.68 -2.64
N LYS A 581 32.93 -1.15 -2.04
CA LYS A 581 32.62 -2.58 -1.88
C LYS A 581 32.13 -3.25 -3.17
N GLN A 582 31.84 -2.48 -4.21
CA GLN A 582 31.47 -2.98 -5.54
C GLN A 582 32.64 -2.74 -6.52
N PRO A 583 33.12 -3.76 -7.23
CA PRO A 583 34.19 -3.57 -8.20
C PRO A 583 33.61 -2.98 -9.50
N ARG A 584 33.40 -1.67 -9.55
CA ARG A 584 33.11 -0.93 -10.78
C ARG A 584 33.79 0.44 -10.79
N ARG A 585 34.31 0.84 -11.96
CA ARG A 585 34.77 2.21 -12.25
C ARG A 585 33.56 3.09 -12.54
N LEU A 586 33.49 4.27 -11.91
CA LEU A 586 32.53 5.33 -12.22
C LEU A 586 32.84 5.94 -13.60
N ASN A 587 31.79 6.17 -14.41
CA ASN A 587 31.86 6.80 -15.73
C ASN A 587 31.56 8.31 -15.59
N LEU A 588 32.33 9.17 -16.26
CA LEU A 588 32.13 10.63 -16.32
C LEU A 588 30.70 11.01 -16.78
N GLU A 589 30.09 10.16 -17.59
CA GLU A 589 28.69 10.29 -18.05
C GLU A 589 27.66 10.15 -16.91
N GLU A 590 27.95 9.40 -15.84
CA GLU A 590 27.12 9.34 -14.63
C GLU A 590 27.27 10.58 -13.75
N PHE A 591 28.44 11.25 -13.80
CA PHE A 591 28.66 12.50 -13.09
C PHE A 591 27.92 13.67 -13.75
N VAL A 592 27.97 13.76 -15.08
CA VAL A 592 27.25 14.78 -15.85
C VAL A 592 25.73 14.61 -15.72
N ASN A 593 25.22 13.36 -15.71
CA ASN A 593 23.79 13.09 -15.45
C ASN A 593 23.33 13.44 -14.02
N GLY A 594 24.25 13.65 -13.07
CA GLY A 594 23.95 14.16 -11.74
C GLY A 594 23.65 15.66 -11.70
N ILE A 595 23.93 16.36 -12.80
CA ILE A 595 23.64 17.78 -13.01
C ILE A 595 22.45 17.82 -13.96
N GLU A 596 21.24 18.15 -13.47
CA GLU A 596 20.04 18.29 -14.30
C GLU A 596 20.16 19.54 -15.20
N ILE A 597 20.94 19.45 -16.28
CA ILE A 597 20.99 20.45 -17.36
C ILE A 597 20.34 19.83 -18.59
N HIS A 598 19.38 20.51 -19.21
CA HIS A 598 18.75 20.06 -20.43
C HIS A 598 19.51 20.61 -21.66
N ASP A 599 19.60 19.82 -22.73
CA ASP A 599 20.42 20.07 -23.93
C ASP A 599 20.18 21.41 -24.67
N ASN A 600 19.20 22.22 -24.25
CA ASN A 600 18.82 23.48 -24.90
C ASN A 600 18.98 24.73 -24.00
N ASP A 601 19.65 24.65 -22.85
CA ASP A 601 19.82 25.80 -21.94
C ASP A 601 20.99 26.72 -22.34
N ASN A 602 20.73 28.03 -22.36
CA ASN A 602 21.76 29.09 -22.49
C ASN A 602 22.83 29.01 -21.39
N GLU A 603 22.58 28.24 -20.34
CA GLU A 603 23.49 27.97 -19.21
C GLU A 603 24.69 27.10 -19.63
N ILE A 604 24.55 26.21 -20.63
CA ILE A 604 25.64 25.34 -21.10
C ILE A 604 26.83 26.16 -21.57
N GLN A 605 26.59 27.19 -22.38
CA GLN A 605 27.68 28.03 -22.89
C GLN A 605 28.32 28.86 -21.77
N VAL A 606 27.54 29.34 -20.79
CA VAL A 606 28.08 30.07 -19.63
C VAL A 606 28.94 29.17 -18.74
N ILE A 607 28.54 27.91 -18.56
CA ILE A 607 29.32 26.90 -17.82
C ILE A 607 30.61 26.56 -18.57
N ILE A 608 30.53 26.34 -19.89
CA ILE A 608 31.70 26.08 -20.74
C ILE A 608 32.68 27.26 -20.68
N ASP A 609 32.18 28.49 -20.81
CA ASP A 609 33.00 29.70 -20.84
C ASP A 609 33.58 30.10 -19.48
N ASN A 610 33.13 29.49 -18.37
CA ASN A 610 33.56 29.81 -17.00
C ASN A 610 33.90 28.57 -16.16
N ALA A 611 34.21 27.43 -16.80
CA ALA A 611 34.50 26.16 -16.13
C ALA A 611 35.70 26.27 -15.17
N ASP A 612 36.65 27.16 -15.45
CA ASP A 612 37.82 27.49 -14.64
C ASP A 612 37.47 28.09 -13.27
N LYS A 613 36.30 28.73 -13.15
CA LYS A 613 35.83 29.40 -11.92
C LYS A 613 34.94 28.52 -11.05
N ILE A 614 34.46 27.39 -11.58
CA ILE A 614 33.58 26.48 -10.85
C ILE A 614 34.46 25.52 -10.05
N GLN A 615 34.44 25.64 -8.72
CA GLN A 615 35.18 24.79 -7.82
C GLN A 615 34.27 23.77 -7.15
N PHE A 616 34.64 22.48 -7.20
CA PHE A 616 33.99 21.42 -6.45
C PHE A 616 35.01 20.81 -5.48
N GLY A 617 34.70 20.78 -4.18
CA GLY A 617 35.66 20.31 -3.17
C GLY A 617 36.94 21.16 -3.06
N GLY A 618 36.90 22.42 -3.51
CA GLY A 618 38.04 23.35 -3.47
C GLY A 618 39.04 23.22 -4.62
N GLN A 619 38.76 22.41 -5.63
CA GLN A 619 39.57 22.27 -6.86
C GLN A 619 38.73 22.64 -8.09
N SER A 620 39.37 23.19 -9.13
CA SER A 620 38.67 23.54 -10.37
C SER A 620 38.35 22.30 -11.20
N ILE A 621 37.32 22.38 -12.05
CA ILE A 621 36.90 21.25 -12.90
C ILE A 621 38.03 20.78 -13.83
N GLU A 622 38.87 21.70 -14.33
CA GLU A 622 40.02 21.34 -15.19
C GLU A 622 41.10 20.53 -14.46
N GLU A 623 41.26 20.69 -13.14
CA GLU A 623 42.25 19.94 -12.37
C GLU A 623 41.86 18.46 -12.18
N CYS A 624 40.57 18.14 -12.27
CA CYS A 624 40.04 16.78 -12.10
C CYS A 624 40.26 15.85 -13.31
N GLU A 625 40.64 16.35 -14.49
CA GLU A 625 40.92 15.50 -15.67
C GLU A 625 42.30 14.81 -15.62
N SER A 626 43.11 15.07 -14.59
CA SER A 626 44.49 14.57 -14.49
C SER A 626 44.74 13.44 -13.46
N LEU A 627 43.68 12.75 -12.98
CA LEU A 627 43.77 11.66 -11.99
C LEU A 627 43.27 10.29 -12.50
#